data_AF-A0A838KUF3-F1
#
_entry.id   AF-A0A838KUF3-F1
#
_cell.length_a   1.000
_cell.length_b   1.000
_cell.length_c   1.000
_cell.angle_alpha   90.00
_cell.angle_beta   90.00
_cell.angle_gamma   90.00
#
_symmetry.space_group_name_H-M   'P 1'
#
loop_
_entity.id
_entity.type
_entity.pdbx_description
1 polymer ?
#
loop_
_entity_poly.entity_id
_entity_poly.type
_entity_poly.pdbx_seq_one_letter_code
_entity_poly.pdbx_strand_id
1 'polypeptide(L)'
;MRGSRVESPVEVREVYERLLGSVRRVVVGKDRVVDLCLISLLAGGHVLLTDIPGVGKTTLARAISSSLAADFSRIQFTPDLLPSDITGTSIYNPREAHFLWVPGPVFAPV
;
A
#
# COMPACT_ATOMS: atom_id res chain seq x y z
N MET A 1 -2.88 16.47 -6.89
CA MET A 1 -4.18 16.31 -7.60
C MET A 1 -5.30 16.54 -6.59
N ARG A 2 -6.22 17.48 -6.83
CA ARG A 2 -7.37 17.69 -5.95
C ARG A 2 -8.27 16.46 -6.04
N GLY A 3 -8.41 15.72 -4.94
CA GLY A 3 -9.32 14.58 -4.87
C GLY A 3 -10.76 15.07 -5.04
N SER A 4 -11.37 14.74 -6.17
CA SER A 4 -12.82 14.75 -6.31
C SER A 4 -13.36 13.84 -5.20
N ARG A 5 -14.13 14.39 -4.25
CA ARG A 5 -14.91 13.54 -3.35
C ARG A 5 -15.81 12.69 -4.23
N VAL A 6 -15.85 11.40 -3.95
CA VAL A 6 -16.88 10.54 -4.49
C VAL A 6 -18.17 10.90 -3.75
N GLU A 7 -19.17 11.39 -4.48
CA GLU A 7 -20.38 11.98 -3.89
C GLU A 7 -21.59 11.04 -4.01
N SER A 8 -21.48 9.95 -4.80
CA SER A 8 -22.57 8.98 -4.98
C SER A 8 -22.16 7.51 -4.92
N PRO A 9 -23.06 6.59 -4.53
CA PRO A 9 -22.83 5.14 -4.58
C PRO A 9 -22.53 4.60 -5.99
N VAL A 10 -23.00 5.28 -7.04
CA VAL A 10 -22.78 4.90 -8.44
C VAL A 10 -21.31 5.12 -8.81
N GLU A 11 -20.75 6.27 -8.44
CA GLU A 11 -19.34 6.58 -8.68
C GLU A 11 -18.41 5.61 -7.92
N VAL A 12 -18.75 5.22 -6.70
CA VAL A 12 -17.99 4.20 -5.95
C VAL A 12 -17.95 2.88 -6.72
N ARG A 13 -19.10 2.45 -7.26
CA ARG A 13 -19.19 1.23 -8.05
C ARG A 13 -18.33 1.31 -9.31
N GLU A 14 -18.36 2.42 -10.04
CA GLU A 14 -17.54 2.59 -11.25
C GLU A 14 -16.05 2.54 -10.95
N VAL A 15 -15.60 3.20 -9.88
CA VAL A 15 -14.21 3.14 -9.42
C VAL A 15 -13.83 1.71 -9.04
N TYR A 16 -14.70 1.01 -8.30
CA TYR A 16 -14.48 -0.37 -7.92
C TYR A 16 -14.31 -1.30 -9.14
N GLU A 17 -15.22 -1.24 -10.10
CA GLU A 17 -15.16 -2.11 -11.30
C GLU A 17 -13.89 -1.84 -12.14
N ARG A 18 -13.48 -0.57 -12.26
CA ARG A 18 -12.23 -0.21 -12.94
C ARG A 18 -10.99 -0.75 -12.25
N LEU A 19 -10.94 -0.69 -10.92
CA LEU A 19 -9.83 -1.23 -10.12
C LEU A 19 -9.81 -2.75 -10.21
N LEU A 20 -10.97 -3.39 -10.04
CA LEU A 20 -11.11 -4.85 -10.11
C LEU A 20 -10.65 -5.38 -11.47
N GLY A 21 -11.10 -4.78 -12.57
CA GLY A 21 -10.66 -5.14 -13.92
C GLY A 21 -9.16 -4.97 -14.13
N SER A 22 -8.55 -3.94 -13.54
CA SER A 22 -7.11 -3.71 -13.64
C SER A 22 -6.29 -4.76 -12.88
N VAL A 23 -6.69 -5.09 -11.64
CA VAL A 23 -5.99 -6.07 -10.81
C VAL A 23 -6.13 -7.49 -11.35
N ARG A 24 -7.30 -7.86 -11.89
CA ARG A 24 -7.57 -9.19 -12.49
C ARG A 24 -6.68 -9.51 -13.69
N ARG A 25 -6.12 -8.51 -14.38
CA ARG A 25 -5.15 -8.74 -15.47
C ARG A 25 -3.81 -9.29 -14.98
N VAL A 26 -3.49 -9.10 -13.70
CA VAL A 26 -2.20 -9.49 -13.11
C VAL A 26 -2.37 -10.65 -12.11
N VAL A 27 -3.48 -10.68 -11.38
CA VAL A 27 -3.76 -11.68 -10.34
C VAL A 27 -4.89 -12.60 -10.79
N VAL A 28 -4.56 -13.85 -11.11
CA VAL A 28 -5.51 -14.87 -11.60
C VAL A 28 -5.97 -15.77 -10.47
N GLY A 29 -7.27 -16.13 -10.45
CA GLY A 29 -7.82 -17.17 -9.56
C GLY A 29 -8.00 -16.75 -8.10
N LYS A 30 -7.91 -15.45 -7.78
CA LYS A 30 -8.04 -14.93 -6.41
C LYS A 30 -9.13 -13.86 -6.26
N ASP A 31 -10.23 -13.99 -6.99
CA ASP A 31 -11.29 -12.97 -7.08
C ASP A 31 -11.79 -12.50 -5.71
N ARG A 32 -12.15 -13.44 -4.82
CA ARG A 32 -12.62 -13.08 -3.47
C ARG A 32 -11.58 -12.32 -2.64
N VAL A 33 -10.30 -12.65 -2.79
CA VAL A 33 -9.21 -11.96 -2.07
C VAL A 33 -9.03 -10.55 -2.63
N VAL A 34 -9.08 -10.40 -3.95
CA VAL A 34 -9.02 -9.10 -4.63
C VAL A 34 -10.18 -8.22 -4.18
N ASP A 35 -11.41 -8.74 -4.19
CA ASP A 35 -12.61 -8.02 -3.76
C ASP A 35 -12.47 -7.51 -2.32
N LEU A 36 -12.09 -8.37 -1.37
CA LEU A 36 -11.92 -7.98 0.03
C LEU A 36 -10.81 -6.94 0.22
N CYS A 37 -9.71 -7.05 -0.54
CA CYS A 37 -8.65 -6.04 -0.51
C CYS A 37 -9.13 -4.68 -1.01
N LEU A 38 -9.88 -4.65 -2.12
CA LEU A 38 -10.41 -3.40 -2.68
C LEU A 38 -11.47 -2.78 -1.75
N ILE A 39 -12.36 -3.59 -1.18
CA ILE A 39 -13.35 -3.12 -0.21
C ILE A 39 -12.66 -2.53 1.02
N SER A 40 -11.69 -3.24 1.60
CA SER A 40 -10.94 -2.75 2.76
C SER A 40 -10.23 -1.45 2.45
N LEU A 41 -9.59 -1.34 1.29
CA LEU A 41 -8.89 -0.13 0.87
C LEU A 41 -9.85 1.06 0.73
N LEU A 42 -10.97 0.88 0.04
CA LEU A 42 -11.98 1.94 -0.14
C LEU A 42 -12.62 2.37 1.18
N ALA A 43 -12.69 1.47 2.16
CA ALA A 43 -13.15 1.75 3.51
C ALA A 43 -12.06 2.35 4.43
N GLY A 44 -10.83 2.53 3.95
CA GLY A 44 -9.70 3.00 4.77
C GLY A 44 -9.19 1.99 5.82
N GLY A 45 -9.49 0.70 5.63
CA GLY A 45 -9.08 -0.38 6.51
C GLY A 45 -7.74 -1.03 6.12
N HIS A 46 -7.29 -1.98 6.94
CA HIS A 46 -6.07 -2.76 6.73
C HIS A 46 -6.38 -4.24 6.50
N VAL A 47 -5.54 -4.91 5.70
CA VAL A 47 -5.72 -6.31 5.34
C VAL A 47 -4.56 -7.15 5.84
N LEU A 48 -4.88 -8.24 6.53
CA LEU A 48 -3.94 -9.33 6.84
C LEU A 48 -4.14 -10.47 5.85
N LEU A 49 -3.14 -10.76 5.02
CA LEU A 49 -3.17 -11.86 4.05
C LEU A 49 -2.48 -13.11 4.61
N THR A 50 -3.26 -14.05 5.15
CA THR A 50 -2.77 -15.35 5.62
C THR A 50 -2.87 -16.39 4.51
N ASP A 51 -1.74 -16.75 3.92
CA ASP A 51 -1.68 -17.78 2.87
C ASP A 51 -0.24 -18.33 2.85
N ILE A 52 0.02 -19.47 2.22
CA ILE A 52 1.36 -20.07 2.12
C ILE A 52 2.35 -19.17 1.34
N PRO A 53 3.66 -19.22 1.60
CA PRO A 53 4.65 -18.42 0.85
C PRO A 53 4.58 -18.68 -0.67
N GLY A 54 4.91 -17.67 -1.48
CA GLY A 54 5.03 -17.81 -2.95
C GLY A 54 3.74 -17.64 -3.76
N VAL A 55 2.57 -17.53 -3.13
CA VAL A 55 1.26 -17.43 -3.79
C VAL A 55 0.84 -16.00 -4.23
N GLY A 56 1.82 -15.15 -4.55
CA GLY A 56 1.54 -13.84 -5.16
C GLY A 56 0.96 -12.75 -4.24
N LYS A 57 1.11 -12.85 -2.91
CA LYS A 57 0.70 -11.78 -1.96
C LYS A 57 1.35 -10.42 -2.29
N THR A 58 2.65 -10.42 -2.56
CA THR A 58 3.38 -9.21 -2.98
C THR A 58 2.90 -8.73 -4.34
N THR A 59 2.62 -9.65 -5.26
CA THR A 59 2.10 -9.31 -6.59
C THR A 59 0.74 -8.63 -6.51
N LEU A 60 -0.14 -9.11 -5.64
CA LEU A 60 -1.45 -8.50 -5.37
C LEU A 60 -1.29 -7.07 -4.84
N ALA A 61 -0.47 -6.87 -3.82
CA ALA A 61 -0.24 -5.55 -3.24
C ALA A 61 0.33 -4.57 -4.27
N ARG A 62 1.30 -5.02 -5.09
CA ARG A 62 1.84 -4.23 -6.20
C ARG A 62 0.79 -3.90 -7.26
N ALA A 63 0.01 -4.89 -7.71
CA ALA A 63 -1.04 -4.69 -8.71
C ALA A 63 -2.09 -3.67 -8.26
N ILE A 64 -2.47 -3.69 -6.99
CA ILE A 64 -3.38 -2.70 -6.39
C ILE A 64 -2.74 -1.31 -6.41
N SER A 65 -1.51 -1.16 -5.89
CA SER A 65 -0.82 0.14 -5.85
C SER A 65 -0.64 0.76 -7.25
N SER A 66 -0.23 -0.05 -8.24
CA SER A 66 -0.08 0.40 -9.63
C SER A 66 -1.41 0.78 -10.27
N SER A 67 -2.52 0.09 -9.93
CA SER A 67 -3.85 0.44 -10.44
C SER A 67 -4.37 1.79 -9.91
N LEU A 68 -3.83 2.25 -8.78
CA LEU A 68 -4.19 3.50 -8.11
C LEU A 68 -3.20 4.64 -8.38
N ALA A 69 -2.10 4.36 -9.08
CA ALA A 69 -0.93 5.24 -9.13
C ALA A 69 -0.48 5.69 -7.72
N ALA A 70 -0.52 4.76 -6.76
CA ALA A 70 -0.11 4.99 -5.39
C ALA A 70 1.31 4.47 -5.16
N ASP A 71 2.02 5.10 -4.22
CA ASP A 71 3.35 4.68 -3.82
C ASP A 71 3.30 3.29 -3.18
N PHE A 72 4.33 2.49 -3.44
CA PHE A 72 4.43 1.13 -2.93
C PHE A 72 5.71 0.96 -2.15
N SER A 73 5.57 0.71 -0.85
CA SER A 73 6.66 0.37 0.05
C SER A 73 6.46 -1.06 0.59
N ARG A 74 7.56 -1.80 0.73
CA ARG A 74 7.56 -3.17 1.27
C ARG A 74 8.54 -3.24 2.43
N ILE A 75 8.03 -3.57 3.61
CA ILE A 75 8.83 -3.83 4.81
C ILE A 75 8.88 -5.32 5.04
N GLN A 76 10.09 -5.89 5.04
CA GLN A 76 10.31 -7.27 5.46
C GLN A 76 10.50 -7.27 6.97
N PHE A 77 9.58 -7.91 7.70
CA PHE A 77 9.73 -8.09 9.13
C PHE A 77 10.81 -9.16 9.38
N THR A 78 11.77 -8.81 10.24
CA THR A 78 12.84 -9.66 10.75
C THR A 78 12.90 -9.51 12.28
N PRO A 79 13.42 -10.50 13.03
CA PRO A 79 13.40 -10.45 14.50
C PRO A 79 14.25 -9.31 15.09
N ASP A 80 15.18 -8.76 14.32
CA ASP A 80 16.08 -7.67 14.64
C ASP A 80 15.56 -6.28 14.26
N LEU A 81 14.42 -6.20 13.55
CA LEU A 81 13.86 -4.95 13.07
C LEU A 81 13.49 -4.02 14.25
N LEU A 82 14.05 -2.81 14.27
CA LEU A 82 13.74 -1.80 15.27
C LEU A 82 12.53 -0.95 14.83
N PRO A 83 11.77 -0.36 15.76
CA PRO A 83 10.70 0.57 15.42
C PRO A 83 11.19 1.74 14.54
N SER A 84 12.41 2.23 14.78
CA SER A 84 13.05 3.28 13.99
C SER A 84 13.31 2.89 12.54
N ASP A 85 13.46 1.59 12.24
CA ASP A 85 13.64 1.12 10.85
C ASP A 85 12.32 1.18 10.06
N ILE A 86 11.19 1.30 10.76
CA ILE A 86 9.84 1.44 10.17
C ILE A 86 9.44 2.91 10.13
N THR A 87 9.58 3.62 11.26
CA THR A 87 9.12 5.01 11.44
C THR A 87 10.15 6.05 11.01
N GLY A 88 11.42 5.69 10.86
CA GLY A 88 12.49 6.63 10.55
C GLY A 88 13.33 7.01 11.76
N THR A 89 14.41 7.72 11.48
CA THR A 89 15.47 8.03 12.44
C THR A 89 15.98 9.46 12.27
N SER A 90 16.63 9.99 13.31
CA SER A 90 17.29 11.31 13.23
C SER A 90 18.77 11.12 12.95
N ILE A 91 19.25 11.70 11.85
CA ILE A 91 20.65 11.64 11.43
C ILE A 91 21.30 12.98 11.71
N TYR A 92 22.44 12.97 12.40
CA TYR A 92 23.21 14.18 12.65
C TYR A 92 23.84 14.69 11.34
N ASN A 93 23.54 15.94 10.97
CA ASN A 93 24.18 16.62 9.84
C ASN A 93 25.37 17.47 10.36
N PRO A 94 26.62 17.04 10.14
CA PRO A 94 27.80 17.75 10.65
C PRO A 94 28.02 19.11 9.96
N ARG A 95 27.47 19.32 8.77
CA ARG A 95 27.60 20.62 8.06
C ARG A 95 26.77 21.71 8.73
N GLU A 96 25.61 21.34 9.26
CA GLU A 96 24.63 22.27 9.82
C GLU A 96 24.51 22.15 11.35
N ALA A 97 25.33 21.29 11.95
CA ALA A 97 25.41 21.00 13.38
C ALA A 97 24.06 20.71 14.06
N HIS A 98 23.14 20.06 13.33
CA HIS A 98 21.82 19.68 13.87
C HIS A 98 21.38 18.30 13.37
N PHE A 99 20.34 17.77 14.02
CA PHE A 99 19.74 16.48 13.65
C PHE A 99 18.63 16.67 12.61
N LEU A 100 18.74 15.95 11.50
CA LEU A 100 17.72 15.88 10.45
C LEU A 100 16.91 14.60 10.61
N TRP A 101 15.58 14.72 10.65
CA TRP A 101 14.70 13.55 10.67
C TRP A 101 14.55 12.98 9.26
N VAL A 102 14.82 11.69 9.12
CA VAL A 102 14.67 10.93 7.88
C VAL A 102 13.49 9.97 8.03
N PRO A 103 12.42 10.10 7.23
CA PRO A 103 11.25 9.25 7.33
C PRO A 103 11.57 7.79 6.99
N GLY A 104 10.96 6.88 7.72
CA GLY A 104 11.06 5.44 7.47
C GLY A 104 10.13 4.96 6.34
N PRO A 105 10.24 3.69 5.93
CA PRO A 105 9.51 3.11 4.81
C PRO A 105 7.99 3.07 5.01
N VAL A 106 7.47 3.21 6.24
CA VAL A 106 6.01 3.26 6.49
C VAL A 106 5.36 4.49 5.88
N PHE A 107 6.12 5.57 5.65
CA PHE A 107 5.60 6.80 5.08
C PHE A 107 5.45 6.74 3.57
N ALA A 108 5.99 5.71 2.91
CA ALA A 108 6.07 5.51 1.46
C ALA A 108 6.69 6.73 0.74
N PRO A 109 7.91 6.63 0.17
CA PRO A 109 8.44 7.75 -0.60
C PRO A 109 7.62 7.92 -1.89
N VAL A 110 7.37 9.18 -2.25
CA VAL A 110 6.86 9.64 -3.56
C VAL A 110 7.69 9.06 -4.71
#